data_AF-A0A0Q7DQ81-F1
#
_entry.id   AF-A0A0Q7DQ81-F1
#
_cell.length_a   1.000
_cell.length_b   1.000
_cell.length_c   1.000
_cell.angle_alpha   90.00
_cell.angle_beta   90.00
_cell.angle_gamma   90.00
#
_symmetry.space_group_name_H-M   'P 1'
#
loop_
_entity.id
_entity.type
_entity.pdbx_description
1 polymer ?
#
loop_
_entity_poly.entity_id
_entity_poly.type
_entity_poly.pdbx_seq_one_letter_code
_entity_poly.pdbx_strand_id
1 'polypeptide(L)'
;MAVDQAAEPATADAATPAGVEELPWPVGAPRDDYGLVSWCHGALTGYLELHDQVMPEVTRIETAYRPPGRSVAEDLKVYADMQKQSRKDLKAFERAIETAEKASIKPLGPIGAAAIKKGQSVWAGAPNLTKARLAQEWMSWSLPVRCSPTAERLEKNAKLLGAAFDPTAGMESAAADAETPPPAEAPTS
;
A
#
# COMPACT_ATOMS: atom_id res chain seq x y z
N MET A 1 -22.19 -55.55 30.78
CA MET A 1 -22.53 -54.15 30.51
C MET A 1 -21.35 -53.54 29.79
N ALA A 2 -21.38 -53.56 28.46
CA ALA A 2 -20.39 -52.93 27.61
C ALA A 2 -20.95 -51.56 27.22
N VAL A 3 -20.20 -50.49 27.50
CA VAL A 3 -20.55 -49.15 27.04
C VAL A 3 -19.76 -48.91 25.76
N ASP A 4 -20.51 -48.88 24.67
CA ASP A 4 -20.10 -48.48 23.33
C ASP A 4 -19.74 -46.99 23.36
N GLN A 5 -18.47 -46.65 23.13
CA GLN A 5 -18.01 -45.27 23.00
C GLN A 5 -17.79 -44.99 21.52
N ALA A 6 -18.84 -44.48 20.87
CA ALA A 6 -18.75 -43.94 19.51
C ALA A 6 -17.81 -42.73 19.53
N ALA A 7 -16.69 -42.84 18.82
CA ALA A 7 -15.79 -41.73 18.56
C ALA A 7 -16.40 -40.79 17.51
N GLU A 8 -16.73 -39.56 17.91
CA GLU A 8 -16.99 -38.47 16.98
C GLU A 8 -15.69 -38.12 16.23
N PRO A 9 -15.72 -37.92 14.89
CA PRO A 9 -14.54 -37.51 14.15
C PRO A 9 -14.20 -36.06 14.53
N ALA A 10 -13.03 -35.89 15.14
CA ALA A 10 -12.41 -34.58 15.31
C ALA A 10 -12.31 -33.91 13.93
N THR A 11 -13.07 -32.84 13.74
CA THR A 11 -12.86 -31.90 12.64
C THR A 11 -11.43 -31.41 12.74
N ALA A 12 -10.61 -31.80 11.77
CA ALA A 12 -9.27 -31.28 11.58
C ALA A 12 -9.40 -29.77 11.39
N ASP A 13 -9.13 -29.02 12.45
CA ASP A 13 -8.87 -27.59 12.40
C ASP A 13 -7.73 -27.41 11.40
N ALA A 14 -8.05 -26.85 10.23
CA ALA A 14 -7.07 -26.54 9.22
C ALA A 14 -6.10 -25.53 9.87
N ALA A 15 -4.91 -26.02 10.22
CA ALA A 15 -3.86 -25.22 10.80
C ALA A 15 -3.65 -23.98 9.92
N THR A 16 -4.10 -22.83 10.43
CA THR A 16 -3.70 -21.53 9.90
C THR A 16 -2.18 -21.51 9.98
N PRO A 17 -1.44 -21.30 8.86
CA PRO A 17 0.01 -21.29 8.92
C PRO A 17 0.45 -20.19 9.89
N ALA A 18 1.12 -20.61 10.95
CA ALA A 18 1.71 -19.72 11.93
C ALA A 18 2.80 -18.87 11.27
N GLY A 19 2.74 -17.56 11.49
CA GLY A 19 3.91 -16.69 11.35
C GLY A 19 3.99 -15.83 10.10
N VAL A 20 2.95 -15.05 9.81
CA VAL A 20 3.19 -13.70 9.25
C VAL A 20 2.99 -12.75 10.40
N GLU A 21 4.07 -12.20 10.94
CA GLU A 21 3.95 -11.17 11.97
C GLU A 21 3.15 -10.01 11.39
N GLU A 22 1.96 -9.80 11.95
CA GLU A 22 1.00 -8.88 11.36
C GLU A 22 1.47 -7.43 11.61
N LEU A 23 1.83 -6.70 10.54
CA LEU A 23 2.31 -5.32 10.64
C LEU A 23 1.34 -4.44 11.43
N PRO A 24 1.76 -3.44 12.22
CA PRO A 24 0.82 -2.62 12.99
C PRO A 24 -0.19 -1.89 12.09
N TRP A 25 -1.47 -1.87 12.50
CA TRP A 25 -2.51 -1.11 11.80
C TRP A 25 -2.48 0.37 12.22
N PRO A 26 -2.48 1.34 11.29
CA PRO A 26 -2.47 2.76 11.66
C PRO A 26 -3.74 3.18 12.40
N VAL A 27 -3.60 3.95 13.47
CA VAL A 27 -4.74 4.41 14.26
C VAL A 27 -5.70 5.22 13.38
N GLY A 28 -6.98 4.86 13.41
CA GLY A 28 -8.03 5.56 12.65
C GLY A 28 -8.08 5.25 11.16
N ALA A 29 -7.16 4.47 10.59
CA ALA A 29 -7.25 4.06 9.18
C ALA A 29 -8.40 3.05 8.95
N PRO A 30 -9.03 3.05 7.77
CA PRO A 30 -9.95 1.97 7.34
C PRO A 30 -9.27 0.60 7.46
N ARG A 31 -10.06 -0.49 7.57
CA ARG A 31 -9.56 -1.87 7.82
C ARG A 31 -9.49 -2.76 6.57
N ASP A 32 -9.90 -2.23 5.43
CA ASP A 32 -9.77 -2.87 4.12
C ASP A 32 -8.56 -2.28 3.35
N ASP A 33 -8.01 -3.05 2.40
CA ASP A 33 -6.81 -2.66 1.65
C ASP A 33 -7.03 -1.38 0.84
N TYR A 34 -8.16 -1.25 0.14
CA TYR A 34 -8.46 -0.07 -0.68
C TYR A 34 -8.59 1.19 0.17
N GLY A 35 -9.37 1.13 1.25
CA GLY A 35 -9.52 2.21 2.20
C GLY A 35 -8.21 2.56 2.91
N LEU A 36 -7.38 1.57 3.26
CA LEU A 36 -6.07 1.82 3.87
C LEU A 36 -5.14 2.55 2.92
N VAL A 37 -5.01 2.08 1.67
CA VAL A 37 -4.12 2.70 0.67
C VAL A 37 -4.58 4.12 0.36
N SER A 38 -5.89 4.33 0.24
CA SER A 38 -6.49 5.65 0.09
C SER A 38 -6.19 6.57 1.29
N TRP A 39 -6.26 6.05 2.51
CA TRP A 39 -5.86 6.79 3.72
C TRP A 39 -4.36 7.11 3.75
N CYS A 40 -3.50 6.15 3.37
CA CYS A 40 -2.05 6.34 3.29
C CYS A 40 -1.70 7.43 2.26
N HIS A 41 -2.39 7.45 1.11
CA HIS A 41 -2.26 8.50 0.10
C HIS A 41 -2.56 9.88 0.69
N GLY A 42 -3.69 10.03 1.38
CA GLY A 42 -4.06 11.30 2.01
C GLY A 42 -3.08 11.76 3.09
N ALA A 43 -2.64 10.84 3.96
CA ALA A 43 -1.69 11.16 5.02
C ALA A 43 -0.32 11.60 4.48
N LEU A 44 0.16 10.92 3.43
CA LEU A 44 1.43 11.24 2.78
C LEU A 44 1.36 12.54 1.96
N THR A 45 0.20 12.82 1.35
CA THR A 45 -0.05 14.09 0.66
C THR A 45 0.06 15.26 1.64
N GLY A 46 -0.64 15.21 2.78
CA GLY A 46 -0.56 16.27 3.79
C GLY A 46 0.86 16.45 4.36
N TYR A 47 1.61 15.35 4.52
CA TYR A 47 3.01 15.40 4.93
C TYR A 47 3.89 16.16 3.94
N LEU A 48 3.71 15.92 2.63
CA LEU A 48 4.46 16.60 1.58
C LEU A 48 4.08 18.07 1.43
N GLU A 49 2.80 18.41 1.58
CA GLU A 49 2.30 19.79 1.51
C GLU A 49 2.91 20.70 2.59
N LEU A 50 3.25 20.14 3.75
CA LEU A 50 3.87 20.88 4.85
C LEU A 50 5.38 21.14 4.65
N HIS A 51 6.04 20.47 3.71
CA HIS A 51 7.49 20.49 3.55
C HIS A 51 8.07 21.92 3.54
N ASP A 52 7.62 22.77 2.63
CA ASP A 52 8.20 24.11 2.47
C ASP A 52 7.94 25.00 3.69
N GLN A 53 6.84 24.76 4.40
CA GLN A 53 6.51 25.48 5.63
C GLN A 53 7.46 25.11 6.79
N VAL A 54 7.83 23.83 6.91
CA VAL A 54 8.61 23.32 8.06
C VAL A 54 10.12 23.42 7.85
N MET A 55 10.60 23.33 6.61
CA MET A 55 12.05 23.26 6.32
C MET A 55 12.91 24.38 6.91
N PRO A 56 12.45 25.65 7.04
CA PRO A 56 13.23 26.68 7.73
C PRO A 56 13.50 26.34 9.20
N GLU A 57 12.49 25.83 9.92
CA GLU A 57 12.65 25.42 11.32
C GLU A 57 13.43 24.11 11.44
N VAL A 58 13.22 23.15 10.54
CA VAL A 58 14.04 21.91 10.47
C VAL A 58 15.52 22.27 10.33
N THR A 59 15.83 23.17 9.40
CA THR A 59 17.21 23.64 9.18
C THR A 59 17.80 24.30 10.43
N ARG A 60 17.00 25.13 11.12
CA ARG A 60 17.41 25.77 12.38
C ARG A 60 17.69 24.72 13.47
N ILE A 61 16.83 23.72 13.61
CA ILE A 61 16.96 22.63 14.61
C ILE A 61 18.20 21.79 14.33
N GLU A 62 18.38 21.31 13.10
CA GLU A 62 19.55 20.51 12.69
C GLU A 62 20.86 21.29 12.76
N THR A 63 20.80 22.62 12.62
CA THR A 63 21.96 23.47 12.83
C THR A 63 22.32 23.57 14.32
N ALA A 64 21.32 23.74 15.19
CA ALA A 64 21.51 24.05 16.61
C ALA A 64 21.85 22.83 17.48
N TYR A 65 21.32 21.64 17.16
CA TYR A 65 21.43 20.45 18.02
C TYR A 65 22.30 19.32 17.43
N ARG A 66 23.14 19.65 16.44
CA ARG A 66 23.93 18.66 15.73
C ARG A 66 25.02 18.02 16.60
N PRO A 67 25.23 16.70 16.50
CA PRO A 67 26.42 16.07 17.07
C PRO A 67 27.71 16.57 16.40
N PRO A 68 28.84 16.61 17.15
CA PRO A 68 30.13 16.90 16.56
C PRO A 68 30.51 15.83 15.51
N GLY A 69 31.13 16.26 14.41
CA GLY A 69 31.59 15.37 13.34
C GLY A 69 30.59 15.10 12.21
N ARG A 70 29.36 15.63 12.27
CA ARG A 70 28.40 15.63 11.15
C ARG A 70 28.23 17.02 10.53
N SER A 71 27.91 17.07 9.24
CA SER A 71 27.60 18.33 8.54
C SER A 71 26.09 18.56 8.43
N VAL A 72 25.65 19.84 8.44
CA VAL A 72 24.24 20.20 8.20
C VAL A 72 23.76 19.62 6.86
N ALA A 73 24.63 19.62 5.86
CA ALA A 73 24.29 19.14 4.53
C ALA A 73 23.93 17.64 4.53
N GLU A 74 24.63 16.83 5.32
CA GLU A 74 24.32 15.40 5.48
C GLU A 74 22.99 15.18 6.21
N ASP A 75 22.72 15.94 7.28
CA ASP A 75 21.46 15.83 8.01
C ASP A 75 20.27 16.28 7.15
N LEU A 76 20.42 17.39 6.41
CA LEU A 76 19.38 17.89 5.50
C LEU A 76 19.12 16.96 4.30
N LYS A 77 20.12 16.18 3.89
CA LYS A 77 19.98 15.19 2.81
C LYS A 77 18.94 14.12 3.16
N VAL A 78 18.80 13.73 4.43
CA VAL A 78 17.80 12.75 4.87
C VAL A 78 16.38 13.19 4.50
N TYR A 79 16.04 14.46 4.73
CA TYR A 79 14.73 15.01 4.40
C TYR A 79 14.49 15.09 2.89
N ALA A 80 15.52 15.44 2.11
CA ALA A 80 15.43 15.45 0.65
C ALA A 80 15.21 14.05 0.07
N ASP A 81 15.92 13.05 0.58
CA ASP A 81 15.77 11.65 0.17
C ASP A 81 14.39 11.10 0.58
N MET A 82 13.91 11.43 1.79
CA MET A 82 12.57 11.08 2.25
C MET A 82 11.47 11.73 1.40
N GLN A 83 11.63 12.99 1.00
CA GLN A 83 10.70 13.67 0.10
C GLN A 83 10.65 12.99 -1.28
N LYS A 84 11.81 12.58 -1.81
CA LYS A 84 11.91 11.82 -3.06
C LYS A 84 11.23 10.47 -2.95
N GLN A 85 11.42 9.75 -1.85
CA GLN A 85 10.78 8.45 -1.62
C GLN A 85 9.27 8.61 -1.46
N SER A 86 8.82 9.56 -0.65
CA SER A 86 7.40 9.88 -0.44
C SER A 86 6.66 10.13 -1.75
N ARG A 87 7.27 10.88 -2.69
CA ARG A 87 6.68 11.09 -4.03
C ARG A 87 6.57 9.82 -4.87
N LYS A 88 7.48 8.84 -4.70
CA LYS A 88 7.37 7.54 -5.37
C LYS A 88 6.24 6.72 -4.76
N ASP A 89 6.13 6.70 -3.45
CA ASP A 89 5.09 5.97 -2.72
C ASP A 89 3.71 6.53 -3.07
N LEU A 90 3.57 7.86 -3.15
CA LEU A 90 2.33 8.52 -3.56
C LEU A 90 1.86 8.05 -4.94
N LYS A 91 2.77 8.00 -5.92
CA LYS A 91 2.48 7.46 -7.25
C LYS A 91 2.12 5.97 -7.22
N ALA A 92 2.73 5.19 -6.32
CA ALA A 92 2.36 3.78 -6.15
C ALA A 92 0.94 3.63 -5.58
N PHE A 93 0.57 4.47 -4.62
CA PHE A 93 -0.77 4.49 -4.05
C PHE A 93 -1.82 4.92 -5.08
N GLU A 94 -1.56 5.96 -5.86
CA GLU A 94 -2.43 6.41 -6.95
C GLU A 94 -2.68 5.27 -7.95
N ARG A 95 -1.61 4.61 -8.42
CA ARG A 95 -1.75 3.45 -9.33
C ARG A 95 -2.57 2.32 -8.71
N ALA A 96 -2.33 1.97 -7.46
CA ALA A 96 -3.05 0.89 -6.78
C ALA A 96 -4.55 1.21 -6.63
N ILE A 97 -4.88 2.45 -6.24
CA ILE A 97 -6.26 2.95 -6.12
C ILE A 97 -6.96 2.92 -7.47
N GLU A 98 -6.35 3.51 -8.52
CA GLU A 98 -6.93 3.53 -9.86
C GLU A 98 -7.14 2.13 -10.43
N THR A 99 -6.19 1.22 -10.20
CA THR A 99 -6.30 -0.17 -10.66
C THR A 99 -7.45 -0.87 -9.95
N ALA A 100 -7.60 -0.68 -8.64
CA ALA A 100 -8.71 -1.24 -7.87
C ALA A 100 -10.07 -0.68 -8.31
N GLU A 101 -10.14 0.63 -8.59
CA GLU A 101 -11.36 1.27 -9.08
C GLU A 101 -11.77 0.72 -10.45
N LYS A 102 -10.82 0.56 -11.38
CA LYS A 102 -11.08 0.01 -12.72
C LYS A 102 -11.52 -1.45 -12.68
N ALA A 103 -10.97 -2.24 -11.75
CA ALA A 103 -11.29 -3.67 -11.62
C ALA A 103 -12.60 -3.93 -10.85
N SER A 104 -13.17 -2.92 -10.19
CA SER A 104 -14.32 -3.09 -9.30
C SER A 104 -15.65 -2.93 -10.05
N ILE A 105 -16.57 -3.87 -9.81
CA ILE A 105 -17.97 -3.77 -10.24
C ILE A 105 -18.74 -2.71 -9.43
N LYS A 106 -18.27 -2.42 -8.21
CA LYS A 106 -18.87 -1.41 -7.33
C LYS A 106 -18.14 -0.06 -7.48
N PRO A 107 -18.83 1.08 -7.39
CA PRO A 107 -18.18 2.38 -7.41
C PRO A 107 -17.39 2.61 -6.11
N LEU A 108 -16.06 2.52 -6.18
CA LEU A 108 -15.18 2.70 -5.02
C LEU A 108 -14.78 4.16 -4.77
N GLY A 109 -14.79 5.01 -5.81
CA GLY A 109 -14.28 6.40 -5.75
C GLY A 109 -14.77 7.24 -4.55
N PRO A 110 -16.08 7.25 -4.19
CA PRO A 110 -16.54 7.99 -3.01
C PRO A 110 -15.94 7.49 -1.69
N ILE A 111 -15.70 6.18 -1.56
CA ILE A 111 -15.06 5.57 -0.38
C ILE A 111 -13.59 5.96 -0.34
N GLY A 112 -12.91 5.92 -1.49
CA GLY A 112 -11.52 6.34 -1.62
C GLY A 112 -11.33 7.80 -1.26
N ALA A 113 -12.16 8.69 -1.81
CA ALA A 113 -12.12 10.13 -1.50
C ALA A 113 -12.33 10.41 -0.01
N ALA A 114 -13.27 9.72 0.64
CA ALA A 114 -13.48 9.84 2.08
C ALA A 114 -12.27 9.35 2.90
N ALA A 115 -11.66 8.25 2.49
CA ALA A 115 -10.46 7.71 3.12
C ALA A 115 -9.24 8.63 2.94
N ILE A 116 -9.04 9.19 1.74
CA ILE A 116 -8.01 10.21 1.46
C ILE A 116 -8.18 11.41 2.38
N LYS A 117 -9.40 11.97 2.47
CA LYS A 117 -9.69 13.09 3.39
C LYS A 117 -9.40 12.73 4.84
N LYS A 118 -9.72 11.51 5.25
CA LYS A 118 -9.40 11.00 6.60
C LYS A 118 -7.89 10.86 6.81
N GLY A 119 -7.14 10.46 5.80
CA GLY A 119 -5.68 10.41 5.81
C GLY A 119 -5.07 11.80 6.02
N GLN A 120 -5.51 12.77 5.22
CA GLN A 120 -5.08 14.17 5.35
C GLN A 120 -5.34 14.73 6.75
N SER A 121 -6.39 14.25 7.43
CA SER A 121 -6.73 14.72 8.78
C SER A 121 -5.67 14.43 9.85
N VAL A 122 -4.70 13.54 9.58
CA VAL A 122 -3.50 13.36 10.42
C VAL A 122 -2.77 14.69 10.66
N TRP A 123 -2.83 15.60 9.68
CA TRP A 123 -2.18 16.91 9.72
C TRP A 123 -3.14 18.07 9.99
N ALA A 124 -4.42 17.81 10.28
CA ALA A 124 -5.42 18.87 10.48
C ALA A 124 -5.10 19.82 11.64
N GLY A 125 -4.30 19.37 12.62
CA GLY A 125 -3.84 20.19 13.73
C GLY A 125 -2.70 21.15 13.39
N ALA A 126 -2.03 21.00 12.23
CA ALA A 126 -0.83 21.75 11.89
C ALA A 126 -0.97 23.28 11.99
N PRO A 127 -2.07 23.92 11.55
CA PRO A 127 -2.23 25.37 11.66
C PRO A 127 -2.29 25.90 13.11
N ASN A 128 -2.61 25.03 14.08
CA ASN A 128 -2.73 25.39 15.49
C ASN A 128 -1.43 25.20 16.28
N LEU A 129 -0.38 24.67 15.65
CA LEU A 129 0.91 24.42 16.27
C LEU A 129 1.85 25.62 16.07
N THR A 130 2.77 25.82 17.02
CA THR A 130 3.91 26.72 16.79
C THR A 130 4.79 26.15 15.67
N LYS A 131 5.52 27.01 14.94
CA LYS A 131 6.40 26.56 13.85
C LYS A 131 7.42 25.51 14.31
N ALA A 132 8.02 25.71 15.49
CA ALA A 132 8.96 24.78 16.07
C ALA A 132 8.31 23.43 16.43
N ARG A 133 7.09 23.44 16.99
CA ARG A 133 6.39 22.18 17.29
C ARG A 133 5.98 21.45 16.03
N LEU A 134 5.44 22.17 15.04
CA LEU A 134 5.08 21.59 13.75
C LEU A 134 6.29 20.93 13.07
N ALA A 135 7.44 21.60 13.06
CA ALA A 135 8.67 21.02 12.50
C ALA A 135 9.09 19.74 13.24
N GLN A 136 9.06 19.74 14.58
CA GLN A 136 9.38 18.53 15.36
C GLN A 136 8.44 17.36 15.08
N GLU A 137 7.11 17.61 15.04
CA GLU A 137 6.12 16.59 14.70
C GLU A 137 6.37 16.02 13.30
N TRP A 138 6.59 16.91 12.32
CA TRP A 138 6.90 16.53 10.95
C TRP A 138 8.18 15.71 10.84
N MET A 139 9.26 16.12 11.51
CA MET A 139 10.53 15.38 11.56
C MET A 139 10.39 13.99 12.19
N SER A 140 9.48 13.85 13.18
CA SER A 140 9.26 12.60 13.90
C SER A 140 8.30 11.64 13.19
N TRP A 141 7.57 12.12 12.19
CA TRP A 141 6.57 11.34 11.49
C TRP A 141 7.20 10.48 10.39
N SER A 142 6.62 9.31 10.18
CA SER A 142 6.96 8.44 9.07
C SER A 142 5.70 7.78 8.51
N LEU A 143 5.77 7.43 7.22
CA LEU A 143 4.71 6.68 6.57
C LEU A 143 4.55 5.32 7.28
N PRO A 144 3.34 4.94 7.71
CA PRO A 144 3.16 3.66 8.40
C PRO A 144 3.63 2.49 7.54
N VAL A 145 4.41 1.58 8.16
CA VAL A 145 5.08 0.46 7.48
C VAL A 145 4.15 -0.48 6.70
N ARG A 146 2.86 -0.50 7.06
CA ARG A 146 1.81 -1.30 6.40
C ARG A 146 1.38 -0.72 5.04
N CYS A 147 1.61 0.58 4.78
CA CYS A 147 1.09 1.26 3.60
C CYS A 147 1.64 0.66 2.29
N SER A 148 2.97 0.56 2.14
CA SER A 148 3.58 0.10 0.88
C SER A 148 3.26 -1.35 0.53
N PRO A 149 3.40 -2.34 1.45
CA PRO A 149 3.05 -3.72 1.14
C PRO A 149 1.55 -3.91 0.83
N THR A 150 0.68 -3.11 1.46
CA THR A 150 -0.76 -3.18 1.19
C THR A 150 -1.12 -2.60 -0.17
N ALA A 151 -0.45 -1.52 -0.60
CA ALA A 151 -0.63 -0.97 -1.94
C ALA A 151 -0.20 -1.98 -3.02
N GLU A 152 0.93 -2.64 -2.84
CA GLU A 152 1.38 -3.70 -3.76
C GLU A 152 0.38 -4.86 -3.83
N ARG A 153 -0.13 -5.31 -2.68
CA ARG A 153 -1.14 -6.37 -2.61
C ARG A 153 -2.44 -5.95 -3.28
N LEU A 154 -2.93 -4.75 -3.00
CA LEU A 154 -4.14 -4.18 -3.62
C LEU A 154 -4.01 -4.15 -5.15
N GLU A 155 -2.90 -3.60 -5.65
CA GLU A 155 -2.66 -3.50 -7.10
C GLU A 155 -2.60 -4.88 -7.76
N LYS A 156 -1.87 -5.84 -7.17
CA LYS A 156 -1.79 -7.22 -7.67
C LYS A 156 -3.17 -7.89 -7.72
N ASN A 157 -3.93 -7.80 -6.64
CA ASN A 157 -5.27 -8.41 -6.56
C ASN A 157 -6.24 -7.75 -7.55
N ALA A 158 -6.20 -6.44 -7.69
CA ALA A 158 -7.02 -5.71 -8.64
C ALA A 158 -6.70 -6.08 -10.09
N LYS A 159 -5.42 -6.28 -10.44
CA LYS A 159 -5.02 -6.77 -11.77
C LYS A 159 -5.56 -8.15 -12.07
N LEU A 160 -5.51 -9.07 -11.11
CA LEU A 160 -6.05 -10.42 -11.26
C LEU A 160 -7.57 -10.40 -11.48
N LEU A 161 -8.29 -9.58 -10.70
CA LEU A 161 -9.74 -9.42 -10.86
C LEU A 161 -10.08 -8.76 -12.20
N GLY A 162 -9.35 -7.70 -12.59
CA GLY A 162 -9.56 -7.03 -13.87
C GLY A 162 -9.36 -7.97 -15.06
N ALA A 163 -8.33 -8.81 -15.03
CA ALA A 163 -8.07 -9.80 -16.08
C ALA A 163 -9.20 -10.84 -16.19
N ALA A 164 -9.84 -11.22 -15.09
CA ALA A 164 -10.96 -12.16 -15.10
C ALA A 164 -12.23 -11.59 -15.78
N PHE A 165 -12.35 -10.26 -15.87
CA PHE A 165 -13.49 -9.59 -16.52
C PHE A 165 -13.15 -9.01 -17.89
N ASP A 166 -11.91 -9.19 -18.38
CA ASP A 166 -11.50 -8.75 -19.70
C ASP A 166 -12.01 -9.73 -20.77
N PRO A 167 -12.94 -9.32 -21.66
CA PRO A 167 -13.47 -10.20 -22.70
C PRO A 167 -12.42 -10.61 -23.75
N THR A 168 -11.25 -9.96 -23.77
CA THR A 168 -10.13 -10.30 -24.67
C THR A 168 -9.12 -11.27 -24.04
N ALA A 169 -9.11 -11.42 -22.70
CA ALA A 169 -8.16 -12.29 -22.01
C ALA A 169 -8.33 -13.79 -22.35
N GLY A 170 -9.53 -14.21 -22.77
CA GLY A 170 -9.78 -15.57 -23.30
C GLY A 170 -9.34 -15.78 -24.75
N MET A 171 -9.10 -14.71 -25.51
CA MET A 171 -8.78 -14.79 -26.95
C MET A 171 -7.28 -15.01 -27.20
N GLU A 172 -6.43 -14.60 -26.26
CA GLU A 172 -4.98 -14.84 -26.31
C GLU A 172 -4.61 -16.28 -25.85
N SER A 173 -5.38 -16.85 -24.92
CA SER A 173 -5.21 -18.26 -24.50
C SER A 173 -5.67 -19.27 -25.57
N ALA A 174 -6.57 -18.87 -26.47
CA ALA A 174 -7.05 -19.75 -27.55
C ALA A 174 -6.07 -19.84 -28.74
N ALA A 175 -5.10 -18.93 -28.84
CA ALA A 175 -4.09 -18.95 -29.91
C ALA A 175 -2.86 -19.80 -29.59
N ALA A 176 -2.64 -20.15 -28.31
CA ALA A 176 -1.51 -20.99 -27.88
C ALA A 176 -1.78 -22.50 -27.94
N ASP A 177 -3.06 -22.91 -28.01
CA ASP A 177 -3.50 -24.33 -28.08
C ASP A 177 -3.87 -24.81 -29.49
N ALA A 178 -3.55 -24.03 -30.53
CA ALA A 178 -3.61 -24.53 -31.91
C ALA A 178 -2.40 -25.44 -32.19
N GLU A 179 -2.42 -26.62 -31.55
CA GLU A 179 -1.51 -27.73 -31.81
C GLU A 179 -1.59 -28.10 -33.30
N THR A 180 -0.45 -28.00 -33.97
CA THR A 180 -0.28 -28.39 -35.37
C THR A 180 -0.56 -29.89 -35.49
N PRO A 181 -1.52 -30.34 -36.33
CA PRO A 181 -1.73 -31.77 -36.50
C PRO A 181 -0.50 -32.40 -37.15
N PRO A 182 -0.09 -33.62 -36.73
CA PRO A 182 1.07 -34.28 -37.31
C PRO A 182 0.81 -34.65 -38.78
N PRO A 183 1.84 -34.62 -39.64
CA PRO A 183 1.68 -34.98 -41.04
C PRO A 183 1.39 -36.48 -41.18
N ALA A 184 0.32 -36.79 -41.90
CA ALA A 184 -0.06 -38.16 -42.28
C ALA A 184 0.99 -38.79 -43.21
N GLU A 185 1.44 -39.99 -42.85
CA GLU A 185 2.30 -40.83 -43.68
C GLU A 185 1.56 -41.22 -44.98
N ALA A 186 2.20 -40.96 -46.12
CA ALA A 186 1.71 -41.41 -47.43
C ALA A 186 2.15 -42.86 -47.69
N PRO A 187 1.29 -43.71 -48.31
CA PRO A 187 1.60 -45.10 -48.58
C PRO A 187 2.61 -45.26 -49.72
N THR A 188 3.56 -46.18 -49.53
CA THR A 188 4.52 -46.67 -50.52
C THR A 188 3.83 -47.37 -51.70
N SER A 189 4.26 -47.03 -52.92
CA SER A 189 4.15 -47.87 -54.12
C SER A 189 5.54 -48.27 -54.60
#